data_AF-A0A956ZS25-F1
#
_entry.id   AF-A0A956ZS25-F1
#
_cell.length_a   1.000
_cell.length_b   1.000
_cell.length_c   1.000
_cell.angle_alpha   90.00
_cell.angle_beta   90.00
_cell.angle_gamma   90.00
#
_symmetry.space_group_name_H-M   'P 1'
#
loop_
_entity.id
_entity.type
_entity.pdbx_description
1 polymer ?
#
loop_
_entity_poly.entity_id
_entity_poly.type
_entity_poly.pdbx_seq_one_letter_code
_entity_poly.pdbx_strand_id
1 'polypeptide(L)'
;MILKAPPSAPSDSPPDRKVGLPKPRLQSQRVQAERRDTRVEDSDIEALIAAAHERSSRMSVQDIEGLYGYLDLMKLSGLHAGDIPIDSMLHRSPPETNYTPLVNRFLNLGIKLFHFTARQNSDSISLTGLFCSDTLRQRKMHPTMVSSLVSQEQDRVLGLDQYVHLCFTLNAKMAWAHHFRSTQPIVWFEVSPIVLEEPKVLFCRDYANKRGAELLPIASLTDLDLYALATQCERVGYWQLLVPKTIRQNRMRKVSASLYPQEGRSIWQ
;
A
#
# COMPACT_ATOMS: atom_id res chain seq x y z
N MET A 1 7.40 -60.72 -21.60
CA MET A 1 7.23 -60.38 -23.04
C MET A 1 7.55 -58.90 -23.17
N ILE A 2 8.74 -58.56 -23.69
CA ILE A 2 9.27 -57.19 -23.72
C ILE A 2 9.05 -56.63 -25.12
N LEU A 3 8.23 -55.59 -25.25
CA LEU A 3 7.98 -54.90 -26.52
C LEU A 3 9.03 -53.80 -26.72
N LYS A 4 9.92 -53.99 -27.70
CA LYS A 4 10.85 -52.97 -28.21
C LYS A 4 10.08 -51.97 -29.10
N ALA A 5 10.29 -50.68 -28.87
CA ALA A 5 9.81 -49.61 -29.74
C ALA A 5 10.66 -49.51 -31.04
N PRO A 6 10.08 -49.05 -32.16
CA PRO A 6 10.78 -48.92 -33.44
C PRO A 6 11.62 -47.63 -33.53
N PRO A 7 12.63 -47.59 -34.42
CA PRO A 7 13.54 -46.46 -34.57
C PRO A 7 12.91 -45.28 -35.33
N SER A 8 13.23 -44.08 -34.87
CA SER A 8 12.83 -42.79 -35.47
C SER A 8 13.62 -42.47 -36.75
N ALA A 9 12.92 -41.96 -37.76
CA ALA A 9 13.44 -41.55 -39.06
C ALA A 9 14.26 -40.24 -39.00
N PRO A 10 15.21 -40.02 -39.93
CA PRO A 10 16.03 -38.81 -39.98
C PRO A 10 15.27 -37.59 -40.53
N SER A 11 15.53 -36.44 -39.91
CA SER A 11 14.96 -35.13 -40.24
C SER A 11 15.89 -34.38 -41.20
N ASP A 12 15.51 -34.29 -42.48
CA ASP A 12 16.14 -33.41 -43.46
C ASP A 12 15.63 -31.98 -43.30
N SER A 13 16.52 -31.06 -42.89
CA SER A 13 16.26 -29.61 -42.93
C SER A 13 17.17 -28.96 -43.98
N PRO A 14 16.63 -28.16 -44.91
CA PRO A 14 17.43 -27.47 -45.93
C PRO A 14 18.16 -26.23 -45.37
N PRO A 15 19.26 -25.79 -46.01
CA PRO A 15 20.14 -24.75 -45.49
C PRO A 15 19.58 -23.32 -45.64
N ASP A 16 19.82 -22.52 -44.60
CA ASP A 16 19.49 -21.09 -44.49
C ASP A 16 20.14 -20.23 -45.60
N ARG A 17 19.30 -19.61 -46.45
CA ARG A 17 19.71 -18.49 -47.31
C ARG A 17 19.56 -17.17 -46.54
N LYS A 18 20.68 -16.56 -46.16
CA LYS A 18 20.73 -15.18 -45.66
C LYS A 18 20.57 -14.19 -46.81
N VAL A 19 19.40 -13.56 -46.92
CA VAL A 19 19.15 -12.40 -47.78
C VAL A 19 19.37 -11.13 -46.95
N GLY A 20 20.41 -10.36 -47.28
CA GLY A 20 20.69 -9.07 -46.64
C GLY A 20 19.74 -7.99 -47.13
N LEU A 21 18.95 -7.42 -46.22
CA LEU A 21 18.16 -6.21 -46.47
C LEU A 21 18.96 -4.95 -46.10
N PRO A 22 18.87 -3.86 -46.91
CA PRO A 22 19.60 -2.63 -46.65
C PRO A 22 18.99 -1.86 -45.48
N LYS A 23 19.86 -1.37 -44.59
CA LYS A 23 19.48 -0.59 -43.40
C LYS A 23 18.88 0.77 -43.83
N PRO A 24 17.72 1.18 -43.28
CA PRO A 24 17.23 2.54 -43.45
C PRO A 24 18.05 3.51 -42.61
N ARG A 25 18.53 4.57 -43.28
CA ARG A 25 19.15 5.75 -42.65
C ARG A 25 18.03 6.56 -41.98
N LEU A 26 17.99 6.56 -40.66
CA LEU A 26 17.17 7.49 -39.87
C LEU A 26 18.09 8.55 -39.26
N GLN A 27 18.04 9.74 -39.85
CA GLN A 27 18.38 10.99 -39.17
C GLN A 27 17.23 11.30 -38.21
N SER A 28 17.47 11.18 -36.90
CA SER A 28 16.58 11.74 -35.89
C SER A 28 17.43 12.53 -34.91
N GLN A 29 17.15 13.82 -34.89
CA GLN A 29 17.80 14.86 -34.11
C GLN A 29 17.71 14.56 -32.61
N ARG A 30 18.84 14.77 -31.92
CA ARG A 30 18.93 14.86 -30.47
C ARG A 30 18.08 16.03 -29.98
N VAL A 31 16.93 15.75 -29.37
CA VAL A 31 16.39 16.58 -28.29
C VAL A 31 16.59 15.76 -27.02
N GLN A 32 17.76 15.92 -26.40
CA GLN A 32 17.94 15.53 -25.00
C GLN A 32 17.27 16.61 -24.16
N ALA A 33 15.99 16.42 -23.84
CA ALA A 33 15.41 17.07 -22.68
C ALA A 33 15.96 16.33 -21.45
N GLU A 34 16.84 16.99 -20.72
CA GLU A 34 17.26 16.60 -19.38
C GLU A 34 16.02 16.50 -18.48
N ARG A 35 15.42 15.31 -18.36
CA ARG A 35 14.56 15.01 -17.22
C ARG A 35 15.48 14.81 -16.03
N ARG A 36 15.74 15.88 -15.29
CA ARG A 36 16.36 15.78 -13.97
C ARG A 36 15.43 14.95 -13.09
N ASP A 37 15.98 13.89 -12.52
CA ASP A 37 15.33 13.08 -11.50
C ASP A 37 15.35 13.90 -10.19
N THR A 38 14.46 14.88 -10.09
CA THR A 38 14.33 15.75 -8.91
C THR A 38 13.33 15.13 -7.96
N ARG A 39 13.77 14.15 -7.18
CA ARG A 39 12.98 13.66 -6.05
C ARG A 39 12.79 14.82 -5.07
N VAL A 40 11.56 15.00 -4.55
CA VAL A 40 11.32 15.96 -3.47
C VAL A 40 12.10 15.46 -2.26
N GLU A 41 13.09 16.22 -1.82
CA GLU A 41 13.87 15.88 -0.63
C GLU A 41 13.05 16.22 0.61
N ASP A 42 13.17 15.41 1.66
CA ASP A 42 12.43 15.63 2.92
C ASP A 42 12.68 17.04 3.49
N SER A 43 13.84 17.64 3.19
CA SER A 43 14.19 19.02 3.55
C SER A 43 13.27 20.08 2.96
N ASP A 44 12.74 19.88 1.75
CA ASP A 44 11.86 20.85 1.08
C ASP A 44 10.48 20.89 1.73
N ILE A 45 10.01 19.73 2.19
CA ILE A 45 8.75 19.58 2.93
C ILE A 45 8.88 20.18 4.32
N GLU A 46 9.99 19.92 5.03
CA GLU A 46 10.26 20.51 6.35
C GLU A 46 10.36 22.03 6.27
N ALA A 47 10.98 22.58 5.22
CA ALA A 47 11.02 24.03 4.99
C ALA A 47 9.62 24.62 4.76
N LEU A 48 8.74 23.90 4.04
CA LEU A 48 7.34 24.27 3.85
C LEU A 48 6.53 24.24 5.14
N ILE A 49 6.71 23.21 5.98
CA ILE A 49 6.07 23.09 7.28
C ILE A 49 6.55 24.21 8.21
N ALA A 50 7.84 24.51 8.24
CA ALA A 50 8.42 25.60 9.02
C ALA A 50 7.86 26.96 8.58
N ALA A 51 7.79 27.23 7.26
CA ALA A 51 7.20 28.45 6.71
C ALA A 51 5.70 28.58 7.04
N ALA A 52 4.97 27.45 7.06
CA ALA A 52 3.57 27.41 7.48
C ALA A 52 3.41 27.68 8.98
N HIS A 53 4.28 27.13 9.83
CA HIS A 53 4.28 27.37 11.28
C HIS A 53 4.58 28.84 11.60
N GLU A 54 5.53 29.47 10.91
CA GLU A 54 5.84 30.89 11.07
C GLU A 54 4.63 31.78 10.72
N ARG A 55 3.81 31.35 9.76
CA ARG A 55 2.58 32.03 9.33
C ARG A 55 1.33 31.63 10.12
N SER A 56 1.39 30.57 10.94
CA SER A 56 0.24 29.99 11.65
C SER A 56 -0.43 30.94 12.65
N SER A 57 0.31 31.95 13.16
CA SER A 57 -0.24 33.01 14.01
C SER A 57 -1.33 33.87 13.33
N ARG A 58 -1.46 33.77 12.00
CA ARG A 58 -2.44 34.50 11.18
C ARG A 58 -3.40 33.59 10.40
N MET A 59 -3.30 32.27 10.58
CA MET A 59 -4.10 31.29 9.84
C MET A 59 -5.22 30.74 10.72
N SER A 60 -6.38 30.47 10.13
CA SER A 60 -7.43 29.73 10.83
C SER A 60 -7.03 28.25 10.96
N VAL A 61 -7.64 27.54 11.91
CA VAL A 61 -7.44 26.08 12.08
C VAL A 61 -7.75 25.34 10.77
N GLN A 62 -8.76 25.80 10.02
CA GLN A 62 -9.17 25.22 8.74
C GLN A 62 -8.12 25.41 7.64
N ASP A 63 -7.42 26.56 7.63
CA ASP A 63 -6.33 26.81 6.67
C ASP A 63 -5.12 25.91 6.95
N ILE A 64 -4.84 25.65 8.23
CA ILE A 64 -3.77 24.76 8.67
C ILE A 64 -4.07 23.31 8.26
N GLU A 65 -5.29 22.83 8.51
CA GLU A 65 -5.74 21.49 8.11
C GLU A 65 -5.72 21.30 6.58
N GLY A 66 -6.17 22.30 5.83
CA GLY A 66 -6.12 22.29 4.35
C GLY A 66 -4.69 22.19 3.82
N LEU A 67 -3.74 22.90 4.45
CA LEU A 67 -2.33 22.85 4.06
C LEU A 67 -1.71 21.46 4.30
N TYR A 68 -1.97 20.84 5.45
CA TYR A 68 -1.49 19.48 5.74
C TYR A 68 -2.09 18.44 4.77
N GLY A 69 -3.38 18.54 4.47
CA GLY A 69 -4.04 17.68 3.48
C GLY A 69 -3.43 17.83 2.07
N TYR A 70 -3.09 19.06 1.68
CA TYR A 70 -2.44 19.34 0.39
C TYR A 70 -1.02 18.77 0.34
N LEU A 71 -0.23 18.94 1.40
CA LEU A 71 1.13 18.41 1.49
C LEU A 71 1.15 16.88 1.44
N ASP A 72 0.18 16.20 2.07
CA ASP A 72 0.05 14.74 1.99
C ASP A 72 -0.39 14.27 0.59
N LEU A 73 -1.27 15.01 -0.08
CA LEU A 73 -1.62 14.77 -1.49
C LEU A 73 -0.43 14.94 -2.43
N MET A 74 0.41 15.96 -2.23
CA MET A 74 1.62 16.16 -3.02
C MET A 74 2.62 15.01 -2.83
N LYS A 75 2.81 14.54 -1.58
CA LYS A 75 3.64 13.37 -1.28
C LYS A 75 3.15 12.10 -1.97
N LEU A 76 1.83 11.91 -2.06
CA LEU A 76 1.24 10.73 -2.68
C LEU A 76 1.18 10.79 -4.22
N SER A 77 1.09 12.00 -4.79
CA SER A 77 0.96 12.22 -6.24
C SER A 77 2.29 12.50 -6.95
N GLY A 78 3.38 12.77 -6.21
CA GLY A 78 4.69 13.09 -6.78
C GLY A 78 4.77 14.50 -7.39
N LEU A 79 3.89 15.42 -7.01
CA LEU A 79 3.90 16.81 -7.46
C LEU A 79 4.98 17.64 -6.73
N HIS A 80 5.64 18.57 -7.44
CA HIS A 80 6.71 19.39 -6.88
C HIS A 80 6.20 20.58 -6.07
N ALA A 81 6.75 20.76 -4.88
CA ALA A 81 6.51 21.88 -3.98
C ALA A 81 6.89 23.25 -4.58
N GLY A 82 7.95 23.29 -5.41
CA GLY A 82 8.51 24.53 -5.94
C GLY A 82 7.65 25.26 -6.99
N ASP A 83 6.62 24.60 -7.54
CA ASP A 83 5.83 25.13 -8.64
C ASP A 83 4.56 25.87 -8.18
N ILE A 84 4.24 25.84 -6.88
CA ILE A 84 2.99 26.38 -6.35
C ILE A 84 3.30 27.31 -5.18
N PRO A 85 3.07 28.64 -5.33
CA PRO A 85 3.23 29.58 -4.23
C PRO A 85 2.36 29.16 -3.02
N ILE A 86 2.89 29.26 -1.80
CA ILE A 86 2.16 28.94 -0.55
C ILE A 86 0.80 29.67 -0.50
N ASP A 87 0.77 30.93 -0.90
CA ASP A 87 -0.47 31.73 -0.94
C ASP A 87 -1.49 31.18 -1.97
N SER A 88 -1.01 30.49 -3.02
CA SER A 88 -1.86 29.74 -3.94
C SER A 88 -2.31 28.39 -3.39
N MET A 89 -1.59 27.79 -2.43
CA MET A 89 -1.98 26.54 -1.76
C MET A 89 -3.04 26.80 -0.67
N LEU A 90 -2.95 27.93 0.02
CA LEU A 90 -3.90 28.35 1.06
C LEU A 90 -5.29 28.73 0.52
N HIS A 91 -5.36 29.18 -0.73
CA HIS A 91 -6.61 29.58 -1.39
C HIS A 91 -7.11 28.59 -2.44
N ARG A 92 -6.36 27.54 -2.72
CA ARG A 92 -6.86 26.41 -3.50
C ARG A 92 -7.53 25.46 -2.53
N SER A 93 -8.81 25.19 -2.75
CA SER A 93 -9.37 23.92 -2.31
C SER A 93 -8.39 22.82 -2.74
N PRO A 94 -8.08 21.82 -1.88
CA PRO A 94 -7.31 20.67 -2.33
C PRO A 94 -7.88 20.22 -3.67
N PRO A 95 -7.03 19.88 -4.66
CA PRO A 95 -7.49 19.58 -6.02
C PRO A 95 -8.73 18.72 -5.88
N GLU A 96 -9.85 19.14 -6.48
CA GLU A 96 -11.12 18.41 -6.35
C GLU A 96 -10.84 16.98 -6.77
N THR A 97 -10.57 16.16 -5.76
CA THR A 97 -10.24 14.78 -5.97
C THR A 97 -11.61 14.16 -6.06
N ASN A 98 -11.92 13.59 -7.23
CA ASN A 98 -13.15 12.86 -7.47
C ASN A 98 -13.16 11.53 -6.71
N TYR A 99 -12.73 11.54 -5.45
CA TYR A 99 -12.83 10.41 -4.54
C TYR A 99 -14.26 10.25 -4.06
N THR A 100 -14.60 9.02 -3.75
CA THR A 100 -15.89 8.72 -3.11
C THR A 100 -16.02 9.44 -1.76
N PRO A 101 -17.26 9.73 -1.30
CA PRO A 101 -17.49 10.35 0.00
C PRO A 101 -16.82 9.60 1.17
N LEU A 102 -16.73 8.27 1.07
CA LEU A 102 -16.09 7.45 2.09
C LEU A 102 -14.56 7.69 2.15
N VAL A 103 -13.88 7.73 1.01
CA VAL A 103 -12.44 8.02 0.95
C VAL A 103 -12.16 9.41 1.50
N ASN A 104 -12.96 10.41 1.12
CA ASN A 104 -12.84 11.76 1.65
C ASN A 104 -13.03 11.80 3.17
N ARG A 105 -13.98 11.04 3.73
CA ARG A 105 -14.14 10.93 5.18
C ARG A 105 -12.93 10.30 5.86
N PHE A 106 -12.34 9.25 5.28
CA PHE A 106 -11.11 8.64 5.81
C PHE A 106 -9.95 9.65 5.85
N LEU A 107 -9.75 10.38 4.76
CA LEU A 107 -8.71 11.41 4.67
C LEU A 107 -8.94 12.54 5.67
N ASN A 108 -10.16 13.08 5.74
CA ASN A 108 -10.51 14.18 6.64
C ASN A 108 -10.40 13.79 8.12
N LEU A 109 -10.70 12.54 8.47
CA LEU A 109 -10.58 12.03 9.83
C LEU A 109 -9.17 11.51 10.17
N GLY A 110 -8.22 11.59 9.24
CA GLY A 110 -6.86 11.09 9.44
C GLY A 110 -6.78 9.57 9.65
N ILE A 111 -7.76 8.81 9.18
CA ILE A 111 -7.79 7.36 9.33
C ILE A 111 -6.78 6.75 8.36
N LYS A 112 -5.82 6.01 8.91
CA LYS A 112 -4.74 5.37 8.14
C LYS A 112 -4.99 3.86 8.02
N LEU A 113 -4.54 3.31 6.90
CA LEU A 113 -4.55 1.87 6.62
C LEU A 113 -3.11 1.37 6.58
N PHE A 114 -2.87 0.21 7.16
CA PHE A 114 -1.55 -0.36 7.28
C PHE A 114 -1.52 -1.84 6.91
N HIS A 115 -0.39 -2.27 6.39
CA HIS A 115 -0.04 -3.67 6.21
C HIS A 115 1.35 -3.91 6.80
N PHE A 116 1.55 -5.03 7.49
CA PHE A 116 2.87 -5.44 7.96
C PHE A 116 3.27 -6.78 7.37
N THR A 117 4.56 -6.94 7.13
CA THR A 117 5.13 -8.14 6.54
C THR A 117 6.57 -8.34 6.99
N ALA A 118 7.18 -9.48 6.66
CA ALA A 118 8.60 -9.71 6.92
C ALA A 118 9.45 -8.77 6.04
N ARG A 119 10.54 -8.23 6.59
CA ARG A 119 11.43 -7.29 5.88
C ARG A 119 11.93 -7.82 4.53
N GLN A 120 12.15 -9.13 4.42
CA GLN A 120 12.62 -9.81 3.22
C GLN A 120 11.65 -9.68 2.04
N ASN A 121 10.36 -9.46 2.31
CA ASN A 121 9.37 -9.28 1.25
C ASN A 121 9.38 -7.85 0.67
N SER A 122 10.07 -6.89 1.31
CA SER A 122 9.89 -5.47 1.02
C SER A 122 10.27 -5.05 -0.39
N ASP A 123 11.33 -5.64 -0.96
CA ASP A 123 11.76 -5.35 -2.33
C ASP A 123 10.73 -5.85 -3.34
N SER A 124 10.25 -7.08 -3.17
CA SER A 124 9.22 -7.66 -4.04
C SER A 124 7.91 -6.88 -4.01
N ILE A 125 7.51 -6.37 -2.84
CA ILE A 125 6.28 -5.58 -2.67
C ILE A 125 6.44 -4.20 -3.31
N SER A 126 7.62 -3.60 -3.20
CA SER A 126 7.90 -2.31 -3.84
C SER A 126 7.85 -2.41 -5.37
N LEU A 127 8.15 -3.59 -5.93
CA LEU A 127 8.15 -3.84 -7.37
C LEU A 127 6.82 -4.36 -7.93
N THR A 128 5.98 -5.00 -7.13
CA THR A 128 4.79 -5.71 -7.62
C THR A 128 3.49 -5.34 -6.91
N GLY A 129 3.56 -4.63 -5.79
CA GLY A 129 2.44 -4.40 -4.89
C GLY A 129 2.25 -5.52 -3.85
N LEU A 130 1.13 -5.48 -3.13
CA LEU A 130 0.72 -6.54 -2.21
C LEU A 130 -0.21 -7.51 -2.92
N PHE A 131 0.07 -8.80 -2.80
CA PHE A 131 -0.81 -9.88 -3.28
C PHE A 131 -1.47 -10.57 -2.09
N CYS A 132 -2.73 -11.00 -2.27
CA CYS A 132 -3.35 -11.95 -1.36
C CYS A 132 -2.66 -13.33 -1.45
N SER A 133 -2.82 -14.14 -0.41
CA SER A 133 -2.19 -15.47 -0.32
C SER A 133 -2.55 -16.38 -1.48
N ASP A 134 -3.78 -16.32 -1.98
CA ASP A 134 -4.20 -17.09 -3.15
C ASP A 134 -3.45 -16.69 -4.42
N THR A 135 -3.31 -15.38 -4.67
CA THR A 135 -2.55 -14.87 -5.82
C THR A 135 -1.07 -15.25 -5.73
N LEU A 136 -0.47 -15.22 -4.54
CA LEU A 136 0.91 -15.64 -4.32
C LEU A 136 1.12 -17.11 -4.69
N ARG A 137 0.23 -18.01 -4.27
CA ARG A 137 0.28 -19.43 -4.63
C ARG A 137 0.12 -19.66 -6.12
N GLN A 138 -0.86 -19.00 -6.76
CA GLN A 138 -1.07 -19.11 -8.20
C GLN A 138 0.18 -18.66 -8.99
N ARG A 139 0.89 -17.65 -8.49
CA ARG A 139 2.14 -17.15 -9.06
C ARG A 139 3.39 -17.93 -8.64
N LYS A 140 3.25 -18.97 -7.82
CA LYS A 140 4.37 -19.74 -7.24
C LYS A 140 5.39 -18.84 -6.52
N MET A 141 4.89 -17.79 -5.87
CA MET A 141 5.68 -16.89 -5.04
C MET A 141 5.60 -17.39 -3.59
N HIS A 142 6.75 -17.45 -2.93
CA HIS A 142 6.88 -17.96 -1.56
C HIS A 142 7.41 -16.87 -0.64
N PRO A 143 6.57 -15.89 -0.24
CA PRO A 143 7.01 -14.86 0.69
C PRO A 143 7.24 -15.43 2.08
N THR A 144 8.08 -14.75 2.85
CA THR A 144 8.26 -15.05 4.26
C THR A 144 7.02 -14.59 5.03
N MET A 145 6.25 -15.53 5.58
CA MET A 145 4.99 -15.24 6.26
C MET A 145 5.19 -14.87 7.72
N VAL A 146 4.47 -13.84 8.17
CA VAL A 146 4.46 -13.37 9.57
C VAL A 146 3.36 -14.07 10.40
N SER A 147 2.36 -14.63 9.71
CA SER A 147 1.26 -15.38 10.32
C SER A 147 1.59 -16.87 10.50
N SER A 148 0.96 -17.52 11.48
CA SER A 148 1.09 -18.96 11.69
C SER A 148 0.42 -19.78 10.57
N LEU A 149 0.87 -21.02 10.37
CA LEU A 149 0.23 -21.94 9.42
C LEU A 149 -1.26 -22.16 9.73
N VAL A 150 -1.63 -22.22 11.02
CA VAL A 150 -3.03 -22.36 11.44
C VAL A 150 -3.87 -21.18 10.98
N SER A 151 -3.39 -19.94 11.14
CA SER A 151 -4.09 -18.74 10.68
C SER A 151 -4.24 -18.73 9.16
N GLN A 152 -3.19 -19.11 8.43
CA GLN A 152 -3.23 -19.16 6.96
C GLN A 152 -4.22 -20.20 6.45
N GLU A 153 -4.29 -21.36 7.12
CA GLU A 153 -5.24 -22.41 6.78
C GLU A 153 -6.68 -22.01 7.12
N GLN A 154 -6.91 -21.31 8.24
CA GLN A 154 -8.21 -20.75 8.57
C GLN A 154 -8.66 -19.73 7.51
N ASP A 155 -7.77 -18.84 7.08
CA ASP A 155 -8.07 -17.89 6.02
C ASP A 155 -8.46 -18.63 4.73
N ARG A 156 -7.74 -19.71 4.38
CA ARG A 156 -8.05 -20.54 3.20
C ARG A 156 -9.41 -21.22 3.29
N VAL A 157 -9.71 -21.86 4.43
CA VAL A 157 -10.99 -22.56 4.65
C VAL A 157 -12.17 -21.58 4.61
N LEU A 158 -11.99 -20.36 5.10
CA LEU A 158 -13.00 -19.30 5.10
C LEU A 158 -13.05 -18.50 3.79
N GLY A 159 -12.16 -18.79 2.83
CA GLY A 159 -12.04 -18.02 1.59
C GLY A 159 -11.58 -16.58 1.80
N LEU A 160 -10.87 -16.29 2.88
CA LEU A 160 -10.27 -14.98 3.19
C LEU A 160 -8.88 -14.82 2.56
N ASP A 161 -8.27 -15.90 2.11
CA ASP A 161 -6.96 -15.90 1.45
C ASP A 161 -6.97 -15.27 0.05
N GLN A 162 -8.15 -14.97 -0.50
CA GLN A 162 -8.34 -14.15 -1.69
C GLN A 162 -8.27 -12.63 -1.42
N TYR A 163 -8.10 -12.21 -0.16
CA TYR A 163 -8.01 -10.81 0.26
C TYR A 163 -6.62 -10.46 0.82
N VAL A 164 -6.21 -9.21 0.61
CA VAL A 164 -5.12 -8.57 1.33
C VAL A 164 -5.71 -7.99 2.62
N HIS A 165 -5.12 -8.37 3.76
CA HIS A 165 -5.54 -7.92 5.08
C HIS A 165 -4.81 -6.64 5.45
N LEU A 166 -5.56 -5.59 5.78
CA LEU A 166 -5.05 -4.33 6.31
C LEU A 166 -5.58 -4.11 7.73
N CYS A 167 -4.84 -3.34 8.51
CA CYS A 167 -5.22 -2.92 9.85
C CYS A 167 -5.21 -1.39 9.96
N PHE A 168 -5.91 -0.84 10.95
CA PHE A 168 -6.04 0.60 11.16
C PHE A 168 -4.98 1.19 12.10
N THR A 169 -4.09 0.35 12.62
CA THR A 169 -3.06 0.74 13.61
C THR A 169 -1.73 0.05 13.34
N LEU A 170 -0.63 0.71 13.74
CA LEU A 170 0.71 0.12 13.80
C LEU A 170 0.89 -0.80 15.03
N ASN A 171 -0.06 -0.79 15.97
CA ASN A 171 -0.04 -1.63 17.16
C ASN A 171 -0.87 -2.91 16.99
N ALA A 172 -0.74 -3.57 15.84
CA ALA A 172 -1.46 -4.82 15.59
C ALA A 172 -0.91 -5.93 16.50
N LYS A 173 -1.77 -6.58 17.29
CA LYS A 173 -1.36 -7.67 18.19
C LYS A 173 -0.59 -8.78 17.50
N MET A 174 -0.91 -9.05 16.23
CA MET A 174 -0.20 -10.07 15.44
C MET A 174 1.23 -9.67 15.09
N ALA A 175 1.48 -8.39 14.83
CA ALA A 175 2.83 -7.86 14.63
C ALA A 175 3.65 -7.99 15.93
N TRP A 176 3.02 -7.64 17.07
CA TRP A 176 3.62 -7.80 18.39
C TRP A 176 3.92 -9.29 18.69
N ALA A 177 2.94 -10.18 18.52
CA ALA A 177 3.11 -11.62 18.74
C ALA A 177 4.21 -12.24 17.87
N HIS A 178 4.39 -11.75 16.64
CA HIS A 178 5.51 -12.18 15.80
C HIS A 178 6.86 -11.76 16.38
N HIS A 179 6.98 -10.54 16.88
CA HIS A 179 8.22 -10.05 17.48
C HIS A 179 8.70 -10.94 18.64
N PHE A 180 7.79 -11.46 19.48
CA PHE A 180 8.16 -12.38 20.56
C PHE A 180 8.49 -13.80 20.10
N ARG A 181 7.98 -14.22 18.94
CA ARG A 181 8.13 -15.59 18.42
C ARG A 181 9.25 -15.73 17.40
N SER A 182 9.70 -14.63 16.82
CA SER A 182 10.60 -14.60 15.67
C SER A 182 11.56 -13.43 15.79
N THR A 183 12.83 -13.68 15.50
CA THR A 183 13.86 -12.64 15.39
C THR A 183 13.80 -11.90 14.06
N GLN A 184 12.91 -12.31 13.13
CA GLN A 184 12.82 -11.68 11.83
C GLN A 184 12.18 -10.30 11.95
N PRO A 185 12.84 -9.24 11.43
CA PRO A 185 12.28 -7.90 11.48
C PRO A 185 11.07 -7.80 10.56
N ILE A 186 10.04 -7.12 11.04
CA ILE A 186 8.90 -6.73 10.23
C ILE A 186 9.12 -5.34 9.61
N VAL A 187 8.39 -5.07 8.54
CA VAL A 187 8.26 -3.73 7.94
C VAL A 187 6.79 -3.42 7.75
N TRP A 188 6.48 -2.14 7.78
CA TRP A 188 5.13 -1.64 7.62
C TRP A 188 4.98 -0.83 6.33
N PHE A 189 3.81 -0.94 5.73
CA PHE A 189 3.37 -0.17 4.59
C PHE A 189 2.10 0.57 4.98
N GLU A 190 2.08 1.88 4.78
CA GLU A 190 0.86 2.67 4.82
C GLU A 190 0.20 2.57 3.44
N VAL A 191 -1.09 2.26 3.43
CA VAL A 191 -1.90 2.05 2.24
C VAL A 191 -2.83 3.24 2.06
N SER A 192 -2.86 3.78 0.85
CA SER A 192 -3.74 4.89 0.50
C SER A 192 -5.21 4.49 0.65
N PRO A 193 -6.06 5.33 1.27
CA PRO A 193 -7.50 5.07 1.40
C PRO A 193 -8.25 4.88 0.08
N ILE A 194 -7.66 5.24 -1.07
CA ILE A 194 -8.25 4.98 -2.39
C ILE A 194 -8.55 3.49 -2.63
N VAL A 195 -7.92 2.57 -1.89
CA VAL A 195 -8.26 1.14 -1.94
C VAL A 195 -9.70 0.84 -1.51
N LEU A 196 -10.36 1.75 -0.78
CA LEU A 196 -11.76 1.61 -0.37
C LEU A 196 -12.73 1.69 -1.55
N GLU A 197 -12.29 2.23 -2.70
CA GLU A 197 -13.09 2.29 -3.92
C GLU A 197 -13.08 0.97 -4.69
N GLU A 198 -12.22 0.03 -4.31
CA GLU A 198 -12.19 -1.28 -4.95
C GLU A 198 -13.49 -2.04 -4.67
N PRO A 199 -14.05 -2.72 -5.69
CA PRO A 199 -15.28 -3.46 -5.51
C PRO A 199 -15.05 -4.60 -4.52
N LYS A 200 -16.05 -4.88 -3.67
CA LYS A 200 -16.05 -5.99 -2.70
C LYS A 200 -15.00 -5.85 -1.58
N VAL A 201 -14.55 -4.65 -1.26
CA VAL A 201 -13.82 -4.41 -0.01
C VAL A 201 -14.75 -4.72 1.16
N LEU A 202 -14.25 -5.53 2.09
CA LEU A 202 -14.96 -5.91 3.30
C LEU A 202 -14.27 -5.31 4.51
N PHE A 203 -15.04 -5.18 5.58
CA PHE A 203 -14.64 -4.67 6.87
C PHE A 203 -15.09 -5.64 7.97
N CYS A 204 -14.25 -5.81 8.98
CA CYS A 204 -14.53 -6.65 10.15
C CYS A 204 -14.15 -5.89 11.43
N ARG A 205 -15.02 -5.92 12.44
CA ARG A 205 -14.76 -5.31 13.76
C ARG A 205 -13.93 -6.21 14.69
N ASP A 206 -13.45 -7.33 14.17
CA ASP A 206 -12.66 -8.34 14.87
C ASP A 206 -11.68 -8.99 13.87
N TYR A 207 -10.93 -10.00 14.31
CA TYR A 207 -10.19 -10.87 13.40
C TYR A 207 -11.16 -11.55 12.42
N ALA A 208 -10.98 -11.30 11.13
CA ALA A 208 -11.85 -11.82 10.07
C ALA A 208 -11.97 -13.35 10.07
N ASN A 209 -10.94 -14.05 10.54
CA ASN A 209 -10.91 -15.51 10.60
C ASN A 209 -11.38 -16.10 11.94
N LYS A 210 -11.81 -15.26 12.89
CA LYS A 210 -12.42 -15.73 14.13
C LYS A 210 -13.81 -16.30 13.86
N ARG A 211 -14.16 -17.37 14.57
CA ARG A 211 -15.51 -17.95 14.50
C ARG A 211 -16.56 -16.91 14.87
N GLY A 212 -17.55 -16.73 13.99
CA GLY A 212 -18.64 -15.77 14.20
C GLY A 212 -18.26 -14.31 13.90
N ALA A 213 -17.07 -14.06 13.34
CA ALA A 213 -16.73 -12.75 12.83
C ALA A 213 -17.70 -12.35 11.70
N GLU A 214 -18.20 -11.13 11.77
CA GLU A 214 -19.11 -10.57 10.78
C GLU A 214 -18.30 -9.78 9.76
N LEU A 215 -18.41 -10.17 8.49
CA LEU A 215 -17.80 -9.46 7.37
C LEU A 215 -18.85 -8.57 6.72
N LEU A 216 -18.62 -7.27 6.80
CA LEU A 216 -19.53 -6.26 6.26
C LEU A 216 -18.94 -5.64 5.00
N PRO A 217 -19.76 -5.29 4.00
CA PRO A 217 -19.32 -4.40 2.94
C PRO A 217 -18.77 -3.10 3.51
N ILE A 218 -17.71 -2.55 2.91
CA ILE A 218 -17.13 -1.30 3.41
C ILE A 218 -18.12 -0.12 3.42
N ALA A 219 -19.09 -0.15 2.50
CA ALA A 219 -20.18 0.82 2.42
C ALA A 219 -21.13 0.79 3.64
N SER A 220 -21.05 -0.25 4.47
CA SER A 220 -21.84 -0.38 5.71
C SER A 220 -21.19 0.32 6.91
N LEU A 221 -20.02 0.93 6.76
CA LEU A 221 -19.43 1.75 7.82
C LEU A 221 -20.33 2.95 8.13
N THR A 222 -20.66 3.10 9.41
CA THR A 222 -21.43 4.25 9.91
C THR A 222 -20.51 5.39 10.33
N ASP A 223 -21.07 6.57 10.54
CA ASP A 223 -20.35 7.73 11.10
C ASP A 223 -19.77 7.43 12.49
N LEU A 224 -20.48 6.60 13.27
CA LEU A 224 -19.99 6.13 14.56
C LEU A 224 -18.78 5.19 14.41
N ASP A 225 -18.78 4.31 13.42
CA ASP A 225 -17.63 3.44 13.14
C ASP A 225 -16.40 4.26 12.71
N LEU A 226 -16.61 5.26 11.84
CA LEU A 226 -15.54 6.15 11.40
C LEU A 226 -14.99 6.98 12.57
N TYR A 227 -15.86 7.51 13.43
CA TYR A 227 -15.45 8.20 14.63
C TYR A 227 -14.66 7.30 15.59
N ALA A 228 -15.11 6.06 15.80
CA ALA A 228 -14.40 5.07 16.61
C ALA A 228 -13.02 4.73 16.02
N LEU A 229 -12.92 4.57 14.70
CA LEU A 229 -11.64 4.39 14.01
C LEU A 229 -10.71 5.57 14.20
N ALA A 230 -11.21 6.80 14.06
CA ALA A 230 -10.41 8.02 14.17
C ALA A 230 -9.90 8.26 15.59
N THR A 231 -10.73 7.99 16.61
CA THR A 231 -10.45 8.37 18.00
C THR A 231 -9.98 7.23 18.89
N GLN A 232 -10.28 5.98 18.52
CA GLN A 232 -10.06 4.80 19.35
C GLN A 232 -9.35 3.67 18.61
N CYS A 233 -8.72 3.95 17.45
CA CYS A 233 -8.01 2.98 16.61
C CYS A 233 -7.10 2.02 17.43
N GLU A 234 -6.38 2.56 18.42
CA GLU A 234 -5.47 1.79 19.27
C GLU A 234 -6.20 0.88 20.28
N ARG A 235 -7.42 1.26 20.68
CA ARG A 235 -8.28 0.48 21.60
C ARG A 235 -9.11 -0.57 20.85
N VAL A 236 -9.49 -0.28 19.61
CA VAL A 236 -10.24 -1.18 18.72
C VAL A 236 -9.34 -2.12 17.91
N GLY A 237 -8.10 -2.36 18.36
CA GLY A 237 -6.94 -2.94 17.64
C GLY A 237 -7.09 -4.31 16.96
N TYR A 238 -8.31 -4.77 16.75
CA TYR A 238 -8.72 -5.96 16.00
C TYR A 238 -9.44 -5.65 14.69
N TRP A 239 -9.78 -4.38 14.42
CA TRP A 239 -10.52 -4.05 13.21
C TRP A 239 -9.65 -4.27 11.97
N GLN A 240 -10.25 -4.90 10.95
CA GLN A 240 -9.56 -5.31 9.73
C GLN A 240 -10.32 -4.85 8.49
N LEU A 241 -9.55 -4.49 7.46
CA LEU A 241 -10.04 -4.25 6.13
C LEU A 241 -9.52 -5.35 5.20
N LEU A 242 -10.39 -5.90 4.36
CA LEU A 242 -10.10 -6.97 3.42
C LEU A 242 -10.24 -6.42 2.00
N VAL A 243 -9.11 -6.21 1.33
CA VAL A 243 -9.06 -5.69 -0.05
C VAL A 243 -8.83 -6.85 -1.02
N PRO A 244 -9.68 -7.09 -2.03
CA PRO A 244 -9.56 -8.27 -2.86
C PRO A 244 -8.31 -8.26 -3.74
N LYS A 245 -7.71 -9.44 -3.95
CA LYS A 245 -6.63 -9.75 -4.90
C LYS A 245 -5.30 -9.04 -4.66
N THR A 246 -5.21 -7.75 -4.99
CA THR A 246 -3.94 -7.05 -5.12
C THR A 246 -4.07 -5.57 -4.76
N ILE A 247 -3.10 -5.02 -4.05
CA ILE A 247 -2.92 -3.58 -3.88
C ILE A 247 -1.69 -3.15 -4.66
N ARG A 248 -1.86 -2.22 -5.61
CA ARG A 248 -0.77 -1.74 -6.46
C ARG A 248 0.25 -0.92 -5.65
N GLN A 249 1.53 -1.00 -6.03
CA GLN A 249 2.63 -0.31 -5.34
C GLN A 249 2.44 1.21 -5.22
N ASN A 250 1.86 1.86 -6.23
CA ASN A 250 1.61 3.31 -6.24
C ASN A 250 0.53 3.76 -5.25
N ARG A 251 -0.10 2.82 -4.54
CA ARG A 251 -1.07 3.10 -3.47
C ARG A 251 -0.50 2.83 -2.10
N MET A 252 0.82 2.67 -1.98
CA MET A 252 1.46 2.32 -0.73
C MET A 252 2.77 3.08 -0.57
N ARG A 253 3.11 3.35 0.69
CA ARG A 253 4.43 3.85 1.06
C ARG A 253 4.97 3.05 2.23
N LYS A 254 6.27 2.79 2.21
CA LYS A 254 6.95 2.16 3.34
C LYS A 254 6.98 3.14 4.51
N VAL A 255 6.61 2.68 5.70
CA VAL A 255 6.62 3.49 6.92
C VAL A 255 8.03 3.48 7.50
N SER A 256 8.52 4.66 7.91
CA SER A 256 9.82 4.78 8.57
C SER A 256 9.83 4.06 9.91
N ALA A 257 10.99 3.49 10.28
CA ALA A 257 11.14 2.77 11.53
C ALA A 257 11.01 3.65 12.78
N SER A 258 11.17 4.96 12.64
CA SER A 258 10.99 5.92 13.74
C SER A 258 9.54 6.04 14.21
N LEU A 259 8.57 5.66 13.38
CA LEU A 259 7.14 5.73 13.68
C LEU A 259 6.62 4.51 14.46
N TYR A 260 7.47 3.52 14.73
CA TYR A 260 7.07 2.43 15.61
C TYR A 260 6.91 2.96 17.03
N PRO A 261 5.86 2.55 17.75
CA PRO A 261 5.77 2.82 19.18
C PRO A 261 7.04 2.24 19.81
N GLN A 262 7.93 3.13 20.24
CA GLN A 262 9.16 2.76 20.91
C GLN A 262 8.78 1.92 22.13
N GLU A 263 9.34 0.72 22.22
CA GLU A 263 9.12 -0.22 23.32
C GLU A 263 9.24 0.53 24.65
N GLY A 264 8.14 0.71 25.37
CA GLY A 264 8.20 1.51 26.60
C GLY A 264 6.89 1.74 27.35
N ARG A 265 5.73 1.55 26.73
CA ARG A 265 4.46 1.55 27.47
C ARG A 265 3.73 0.24 27.22
N SER A 266 3.89 -0.69 28.16
CA SER A 266 2.98 -1.81 28.32
C SER A 266 1.57 -1.26 28.56
N ILE A 267 0.78 -1.14 27.50
CA ILE A 267 -0.67 -0.86 27.54
C ILE A 267 -1.49 -2.14 27.82
N TRP A 268 -0.81 -3.21 28.28
CA TRP A 268 -1.41 -4.51 28.60
C TRP A 268 -1.15 -4.92 30.07
N GLN A 269 -1.14 -3.95 30.99
CA GLN A 269 -1.35 -4.22 32.43
C GLN A 269 -2.81 -3.99 32.78
#